data_AF-A0A1F6V8T6-F1
#
_entry.id   AF-A0A1F6V8T6-F1
#
_cell.length_a   1.000
_cell.length_b   1.000
_cell.length_c   1.000
_cell.angle_alpha   90.00
_cell.angle_beta   90.00
_cell.angle_gamma   90.00
#
_symmetry.space_group_name_H-M   'P 1'
#
loop_
_entity.id
_entity.type
_entity.pdbx_description
1 polymer ?
#
loop_
_entity_poly.entity_id
_entity_poly.type
_entity_poly.pdbx_seq_one_letter_code
_entity_poly.pdbx_strand_id
1 'polypeptide(L)'
;MYIIDGKKIREEILAEIKQEVARLPFTPLFCDVLVGNDFVSKKYVKMKAQIARSLGIDFNDASFPATITTEELVKEIKKLNQIKNMCGIIIQLPLPESIDRRAVLDAIDPELDVDCLGSVASENFYKGQVDFGFPTALACVAVLDSLNLDLKEKKIVVLGQGELVGKPTMAFLRLRGLFPIAVDRSTENKETIIKEADVIISGIGKGKHITGDMIKKGVVLIDAGTSESSNSLVGDVDLESVKNVASAVSPVPGGVGPVTVAMLFRNVLRVAQAKMTKKDE
;
A
#
# COMPACT_ATOMS: atom_id res chain seq x y z
N MET A 1 -11.21 -9.95 -21.39
CA MET A 1 -10.73 -9.41 -20.11
C MET A 1 -10.14 -8.02 -20.33
N TYR A 2 -10.60 -7.03 -19.58
CA TYR A 2 -10.05 -5.68 -19.50
C TYR A 2 -8.80 -5.67 -18.61
N ILE A 3 -7.77 -4.91 -18.99
CA ILE A 3 -6.56 -4.74 -18.17
C ILE A 3 -6.66 -3.40 -17.43
N ILE A 4 -6.61 -3.44 -16.11
CA ILE A 4 -6.71 -2.25 -15.27
C ILE A 4 -5.34 -1.57 -15.23
N ASP A 5 -5.21 -0.42 -15.89
CA ASP A 5 -3.94 0.31 -15.98
C ASP A 5 -3.65 1.09 -14.69
N GLY A 6 -2.93 0.46 -13.77
CA GLY A 6 -2.51 1.09 -12.52
C GLY A 6 -1.50 2.23 -12.70
N LYS A 7 -0.78 2.30 -13.83
CA LYS A 7 0.13 3.44 -14.10
C LYS A 7 -0.67 4.69 -14.43
N LYS A 8 -1.73 4.54 -15.22
CA LYS A 8 -2.69 5.62 -15.51
C LYS A 8 -3.37 6.11 -14.22
N ILE A 9 -3.89 5.18 -13.40
CA ILE A 9 -4.53 5.52 -12.11
C ILE A 9 -3.55 6.26 -11.19
N ARG A 10 -2.29 5.79 -11.10
CA ARG A 10 -1.23 6.50 -10.37
C ARG A 10 -1.05 7.93 -10.89
N GLU A 11 -1.00 8.15 -12.19
CA GLU A 11 -0.79 9.48 -12.76
C GLU A 11 -1.92 10.46 -12.43
N GLU A 12 -3.18 9.98 -12.49
CA GLU A 12 -4.35 10.74 -12.07
C GLU A 12 -4.25 11.14 -10.58
N ILE A 13 -3.95 10.17 -9.70
CA ILE A 13 -3.76 10.40 -8.26
C ILE A 13 -2.64 11.41 -7.98
N LEU A 14 -1.49 11.28 -8.65
CA LEU A 14 -0.34 12.17 -8.44
C LEU A 14 -0.64 13.58 -8.95
N ALA A 15 -1.42 13.72 -10.03
CA ALA A 15 -1.84 15.04 -10.53
C ALA A 15 -2.74 15.76 -9.51
N GLU A 16 -3.70 15.06 -8.90
CA GLU A 16 -4.52 15.59 -7.82
C GLU A 16 -3.66 16.01 -6.61
N ILE A 17 -2.75 15.14 -6.16
CA ILE A 17 -1.86 15.42 -5.03
C ILE A 17 -1.03 16.68 -5.31
N LYS A 18 -0.46 16.81 -6.51
CA LYS A 18 0.35 17.98 -6.89
C LYS A 18 -0.43 19.29 -6.79
N GLN A 19 -1.70 19.28 -7.23
CA GLN A 19 -2.56 20.46 -7.16
C GLN A 19 -2.84 20.85 -5.71
N GLU A 20 -3.11 19.87 -4.84
CA GLU A 20 -3.38 20.13 -3.42
C GLU A 20 -2.12 20.54 -2.65
N VAL A 21 -0.95 19.92 -2.93
CA VAL A 21 0.34 20.32 -2.33
C VAL A 21 0.67 21.77 -2.65
N ALA A 22 0.40 22.23 -3.89
CA ALA A 22 0.64 23.62 -4.29
C ALA A 22 -0.21 24.65 -3.52
N ARG A 23 -1.28 24.21 -2.84
CA ARG A 23 -2.14 25.07 -2.00
C ARG A 23 -1.70 25.12 -0.54
N LEU A 24 -0.74 24.30 -0.13
CA LEU A 24 -0.27 24.27 1.25
C LEU A 24 0.56 25.53 1.57
N PRO A 25 0.43 26.10 2.79
CA PRO A 25 1.18 27.29 3.18
C PRO A 25 2.66 26.99 3.56
N PHE A 26 3.09 25.74 3.43
CA PHE A 26 4.44 25.28 3.69
C PHE A 26 4.77 24.10 2.77
N THR A 27 6.06 23.87 2.52
CA THR A 27 6.53 22.69 1.79
C THR A 27 6.54 21.47 2.73
N PRO A 28 5.75 20.41 2.46
CA PRO A 28 5.79 19.18 3.25
C PRO A 28 7.14 18.49 3.08
N LEU A 29 7.61 17.84 4.14
CA LEU A 29 8.80 17.01 4.12
C LEU A 29 8.42 15.54 4.29
N PHE A 30 8.94 14.70 3.41
CA PHE A 30 8.80 13.24 3.47
C PHE A 30 10.17 12.60 3.69
N CYS A 31 10.25 11.58 4.54
CA CYS A 31 11.46 10.85 4.86
C CYS A 31 11.32 9.36 4.56
N ASP A 32 12.29 8.80 3.84
CA ASP A 32 12.44 7.36 3.66
C ASP A 32 13.72 6.91 4.40
N VAL A 33 13.55 6.04 5.40
CA VAL A 33 14.65 5.51 6.21
C VAL A 33 15.15 4.22 5.60
N LEU A 34 16.38 4.26 5.09
CA LEU A 34 17.06 3.11 4.49
C LEU A 34 18.15 2.58 5.43
N VAL A 35 18.17 1.27 5.66
CA VAL A 35 19.24 0.61 6.41
C VAL A 35 19.96 -0.38 5.51
N GLY A 36 21.28 -0.21 5.40
CA GLY A 36 22.13 -1.06 4.56
C GLY A 36 22.22 -0.59 3.10
N ASN A 37 22.55 -1.53 2.22
CA ASN A 37 22.99 -1.21 0.85
C ASN A 37 22.25 -2.00 -0.24
N ASP A 38 21.09 -2.56 0.07
CA ASP A 38 20.30 -3.33 -0.89
C ASP A 38 19.97 -2.51 -2.16
N PHE A 39 20.32 -3.08 -3.32
CA PHE A 39 20.22 -2.39 -4.61
C PHE A 39 18.77 -2.12 -5.02
N VAL A 40 17.86 -3.05 -4.69
CA VAL A 40 16.43 -2.91 -5.00
C VAL A 40 15.83 -1.79 -4.16
N SER A 41 16.10 -1.79 -2.86
CA SER A 41 15.68 -0.75 -1.92
C SER A 41 16.15 0.64 -2.35
N LYS A 42 17.42 0.79 -2.74
CA LYS A 42 17.96 2.07 -3.25
C LYS A 42 17.22 2.58 -4.50
N LYS A 43 16.79 1.68 -5.40
CA LYS A 43 15.99 2.09 -6.56
C LYS A 43 14.62 2.61 -6.13
N TYR A 44 13.96 1.96 -5.18
CA TYR A 44 12.68 2.41 -4.65
C TYR A 44 12.78 3.77 -3.93
N VAL A 45 13.79 3.96 -3.08
CA VAL A 45 14.07 5.24 -2.42
C VAL A 45 14.29 6.35 -3.45
N LYS A 46 15.12 6.11 -4.47
CA LYS A 46 15.37 7.08 -5.55
C LYS A 46 14.10 7.42 -6.33
N MET A 47 13.26 6.43 -6.64
CA MET A 47 11.98 6.63 -7.30
C MET A 47 11.03 7.49 -6.44
N LYS A 48 10.90 7.19 -5.14
CA LYS A 48 10.07 7.98 -4.22
C LYS A 48 10.59 9.41 -4.09
N ALA A 49 11.90 9.61 -4.01
CA ALA A 49 12.50 10.95 -4.00
C ALA A 49 12.16 11.76 -5.26
N GLN A 50 12.16 11.12 -6.44
CA GLN A 50 11.76 11.76 -7.69
C GLN A 50 10.27 12.14 -7.71
N ILE A 51 9.40 11.25 -7.21
CA ILE A 51 7.96 11.53 -7.10
C ILE A 51 7.70 12.65 -6.10
N ALA A 52 8.30 12.60 -4.91
CA ALA A 52 8.16 13.66 -3.90
C ALA A 52 8.47 15.04 -4.51
N ARG A 53 9.64 15.17 -5.16
CA ARG A 53 10.04 16.43 -5.80
C ARG A 53 9.10 16.87 -6.91
N SER A 54 8.56 15.93 -7.71
CA SER A 54 7.64 16.28 -8.80
C SER A 54 6.26 16.77 -8.30
N LEU A 55 5.89 16.39 -7.07
CA LEU A 55 4.69 16.84 -6.35
C LEU A 55 4.89 18.16 -5.61
N GLY A 56 6.12 18.67 -5.47
CA GLY A 56 6.42 19.82 -4.62
C GLY A 56 6.60 19.46 -3.14
N ILE A 57 6.98 18.22 -2.84
CA ILE A 57 7.28 17.71 -1.50
C ILE A 57 8.80 17.57 -1.37
N ASP A 58 9.36 18.11 -0.28
CA ASP A 58 10.78 17.93 0.03
C ASP A 58 11.05 16.49 0.48
N PHE A 59 12.26 16.01 0.22
CA PHE A 59 12.66 14.64 0.51
C PHE A 59 13.90 14.60 1.40
N ASN A 60 13.77 13.96 2.56
CA ASN A 60 14.90 13.63 3.43
C ASN A 60 15.31 12.17 3.21
N ASP A 61 16.51 11.97 2.66
CA ASP A 61 17.12 10.64 2.54
C ASP A 61 17.86 10.31 3.84
N ALA A 62 17.31 9.40 4.65
CA ALA A 62 17.90 8.96 5.90
C ALA A 62 18.50 7.56 5.73
N SER A 63 19.76 7.50 5.29
CA SER A 63 20.49 6.27 5.03
C SER A 63 21.46 5.92 6.16
N PHE A 64 21.34 4.69 6.69
CA PHE A 64 22.16 4.17 7.80
C PHE A 64 22.91 2.89 7.39
N PRO A 65 24.09 2.61 7.98
CA PRO A 65 24.83 1.39 7.67
C PRO A 65 24.06 0.14 8.16
N ALA A 66 24.27 -1.01 7.50
CA ALA A 66 23.68 -2.28 7.92
C ALA A 66 24.12 -2.73 9.32
N THR A 67 25.17 -2.13 9.88
CA THR A 67 25.71 -2.41 11.20
C THR A 67 25.08 -1.57 12.32
N ILE A 68 24.18 -0.64 12.00
CA ILE A 68 23.49 0.18 13.02
C ILE A 68 22.70 -0.71 13.98
N THR A 69 22.71 -0.41 15.28
CA THR A 69 21.88 -1.16 16.23
C THR A 69 20.44 -0.68 16.24
N THR A 70 19.54 -1.50 16.80
CA THR A 70 18.14 -1.11 17.02
C THR A 70 18.05 0.18 17.83
N GLU A 71 18.81 0.30 18.93
CA GLU A 71 18.77 1.45 19.83
C GLU A 71 19.24 2.74 19.15
N GLU A 72 20.31 2.63 18.35
CA GLU A 72 20.84 3.74 17.56
C GLU A 72 19.83 4.19 16.52
N LEU A 73 19.24 3.26 15.75
CA LEU A 73 18.26 3.59 14.73
C LEU A 73 16.99 4.22 15.32
N VAL A 74 16.49 3.70 16.43
CA VAL A 74 15.35 4.28 17.17
C VAL A 74 15.67 5.71 17.61
N LYS A 75 16.89 5.98 18.08
CA LYS A 75 17.32 7.33 18.47
C LYS A 75 17.33 8.27 17.28
N GLU A 76 17.78 7.84 16.11
CA GLU A 76 17.76 8.65 14.88
C GLU A 76 16.32 8.92 14.42
N ILE A 77 15.44 7.92 14.43
CA ILE A 77 14.01 8.10 14.09
C ILE A 77 13.35 9.13 15.01
N LYS A 78 13.63 9.09 16.31
CA LYS A 78 13.12 10.09 17.25
C LYS A 78 13.56 11.52 16.92
N LYS A 79 14.76 11.72 16.34
CA LYS A 79 15.19 13.03 15.83
C LYS A 79 14.41 13.40 14.57
N LEU A 80 14.20 12.45 13.65
CA LEU A 80 13.44 12.66 12.42
C LEU A 80 12.00 13.12 12.71
N ASN A 81 11.35 12.53 13.73
CA ASN A 81 10.00 12.94 14.17
C ASN A 81 9.89 14.43 14.51
N GLN A 82 11.00 15.06 14.93
CA GLN A 82 11.02 16.46 15.39
C GLN A 82 11.37 17.45 14.28
N ILE A 83 11.66 16.99 13.06
CA ILE A 83 12.01 17.88 11.95
C ILE A 83 10.78 18.71 11.56
N LYS A 84 10.99 20.02 11.42
CA LYS A 84 9.96 20.97 10.98
C LYS A 84 9.39 20.54 9.63
N ASN A 85 8.07 20.65 9.49
CA ASN A 85 7.31 20.28 8.29
C ASN A 85 7.35 18.79 7.92
N MET A 86 7.91 17.91 8.76
CA MET A 86 7.80 16.46 8.56
C MET A 86 6.33 16.05 8.49
N CYS A 87 5.95 15.41 7.39
CA CYS A 87 4.59 14.95 7.10
C CYS A 87 4.53 13.47 6.73
N GLY A 88 5.67 12.76 6.81
CA GLY A 88 5.66 11.32 6.62
C GLY A 88 7.04 10.72 6.82
N ILE A 89 7.12 9.63 7.57
CA ILE A 89 8.32 8.81 7.72
C ILE A 89 7.91 7.38 7.39
N ILE A 90 8.75 6.70 6.62
CA ILE A 90 8.65 5.25 6.41
C ILE A 90 9.98 4.57 6.68
N ILE A 91 9.91 3.28 6.96
CA ILE A 91 11.09 2.41 7.01
C ILE A 91 11.11 1.55 5.75
N GLN A 92 12.14 1.68 4.93
CA GLN A 92 12.32 0.82 3.76
C GLN A 92 12.67 -0.60 4.22
N LEU A 93 11.79 -1.53 3.88
CA LEU A 93 11.96 -2.97 4.15
C LEU A 93 12.61 -3.69 2.96
N PRO A 94 13.30 -4.82 3.20
CA PRO A 94 13.54 -5.46 4.49
C PRO A 94 14.64 -4.77 5.32
N LEU A 95 14.53 -4.85 6.65
CA LEU A 95 15.62 -4.48 7.57
C LEU A 95 16.59 -5.68 7.74
N PRO A 96 17.87 -5.43 8.08
CA PRO A 96 18.77 -6.47 8.58
C PRO A 96 18.14 -7.29 9.72
N GLU A 97 18.41 -8.60 9.75
CA GLU A 97 17.87 -9.52 10.77
C GLU A 97 18.26 -9.15 12.22
N SER A 98 19.38 -8.44 12.39
CA SER A 98 19.86 -7.96 13.69
C SER A 98 19.04 -6.81 14.26
N ILE A 99 18.12 -6.22 13.50
CA ILE A 99 17.30 -5.08 13.91
C ILE A 99 15.91 -5.54 14.33
N ASP A 100 15.47 -5.10 15.50
CA ASP A 100 14.09 -5.29 15.94
C ASP A 100 13.16 -4.39 15.12
N ARG A 101 12.54 -4.99 14.11
CA ARG A 101 11.58 -4.33 13.22
C ARG A 101 10.43 -3.67 13.99
N ARG A 102 9.89 -4.29 15.04
CA ARG A 102 8.73 -3.75 15.77
C ARG A 102 9.13 -2.49 16.53
N ALA A 103 10.27 -2.54 17.23
CA ALA A 103 10.80 -1.39 17.96
C ALA A 103 11.08 -0.20 17.04
N VAL A 104 11.63 -0.45 15.85
CA VAL A 104 11.93 0.60 14.85
C VAL A 104 10.66 1.20 14.26
N LEU A 105 9.68 0.36 13.89
CA LEU A 105 8.40 0.85 13.36
C LEU A 105 7.60 1.63 14.42
N ASP A 106 7.62 1.22 15.69
CA ASP A 106 6.98 1.94 16.80
C ASP A 106 7.71 3.22 17.22
N ALA A 107 8.93 3.45 16.74
CA ALA A 107 9.66 4.69 17.02
C ALA A 107 9.16 5.87 16.17
N ILE A 108 8.46 5.61 15.06
CA ILE A 108 7.85 6.65 14.24
C ILE A 108 6.66 7.24 14.99
N ASP A 109 6.55 8.57 15.01
CA ASP A 109 5.37 9.25 15.55
C ASP A 109 4.12 8.73 14.80
N PRO A 110 3.07 8.25 15.50
CA PRO A 110 1.89 7.71 14.85
C PRO A 110 1.21 8.67 13.88
N GLU A 111 1.34 9.99 14.04
CA GLU A 111 0.79 10.97 13.11
C GLU A 111 1.64 11.16 11.85
N LEU A 112 2.88 10.65 11.84
CA LEU A 112 3.82 10.71 10.72
C LEU A 112 4.02 9.34 10.05
N ASP A 113 3.45 8.26 10.58
CA ASP A 113 3.56 6.92 10.03
C ASP A 113 2.66 6.71 8.80
N VAL A 114 3.05 7.31 7.69
CA VAL A 114 2.31 7.29 6.42
C VAL A 114 2.30 5.91 5.73
N ASP A 115 2.98 4.91 6.28
CA ASP A 115 2.89 3.50 5.84
C ASP A 115 1.97 2.67 6.76
N CYS A 116 1.57 3.22 7.91
CA CYS A 116 0.64 2.64 8.88
C CYS A 116 1.12 1.30 9.46
N LEU A 117 2.45 1.12 9.61
CA LEU A 117 3.06 -0.13 10.09
C LEU A 117 3.37 -0.10 11.61
N GLY A 118 3.39 1.10 12.21
CA GLY A 118 3.39 1.40 13.63
C GLY A 118 2.20 0.76 14.35
N SER A 119 2.38 0.27 15.57
CA SER A 119 1.30 -0.39 16.33
C SER A 119 0.13 0.57 16.57
N VAL A 120 0.42 1.81 16.96
CA VAL A 120 -0.62 2.83 17.21
C VAL A 120 -1.29 3.30 15.91
N ALA A 121 -0.51 3.56 14.86
CA ALA A 121 -1.06 3.99 13.58
C ALA A 121 -1.96 2.92 12.96
N SER A 122 -1.52 1.66 12.97
CA SER A 122 -2.32 0.53 12.49
C SER A 122 -3.60 0.34 13.32
N GLU A 123 -3.53 0.44 14.65
CA GLU A 123 -4.72 0.35 15.51
C GLU A 123 -5.72 1.47 15.21
N ASN A 124 -5.26 2.71 15.07
CA ASN A 124 -6.10 3.84 14.71
C ASN A 124 -6.77 3.63 13.35
N PHE A 125 -6.06 3.08 12.37
CA PHE A 125 -6.62 2.71 11.07
C PHE A 125 -7.74 1.67 11.21
N TYR A 126 -7.51 0.60 11.97
CA TYR A 126 -8.53 -0.44 12.18
C TYR A 126 -9.78 0.07 12.91
N LYS A 127 -9.63 1.11 13.75
CA LYS A 127 -10.75 1.80 14.41
C LYS A 127 -11.43 2.85 13.54
N GLY A 128 -10.89 3.18 12.36
CA GLY A 128 -11.38 4.27 11.51
C GLY A 128 -11.14 5.66 12.13
N GLN A 129 -10.09 5.81 12.94
CA GLN A 129 -9.78 7.03 13.71
C GLN A 129 -8.63 7.86 13.10
N VAL A 130 -8.30 7.62 11.82
CA VAL A 130 -7.20 8.31 11.14
C VAL A 130 -7.53 8.51 9.65
N ASP A 131 -7.07 9.63 9.09
CA ASP A 131 -7.37 10.07 7.72
C ASP A 131 -6.40 9.52 6.64
N PHE A 132 -5.51 8.62 7.04
CA PHE A 132 -4.60 7.87 6.17
C PHE A 132 -4.61 6.38 6.54
N GLY A 133 -3.96 5.53 5.74
CA GLY A 133 -3.94 4.09 6.03
C GLY A 133 -2.90 3.31 5.25
N PHE A 134 -2.94 1.99 5.33
CA PHE A 134 -1.99 1.11 4.64
C PHE A 134 -1.99 1.38 3.12
N PRO A 135 -0.89 1.86 2.51
CA PRO A 135 -0.88 2.30 1.12
C PRO A 135 -1.34 1.23 0.13
N THR A 136 -1.01 -0.05 0.36
CA THR A 136 -1.43 -1.14 -0.53
C THR A 136 -2.93 -1.45 -0.41
N ALA A 137 -3.50 -1.38 0.79
CA ALA A 137 -4.94 -1.55 0.97
C ALA A 137 -5.73 -0.42 0.29
N LEU A 138 -5.28 0.82 0.47
CA LEU A 138 -5.83 1.98 -0.22
C LEU A 138 -5.70 1.83 -1.74
N ALA A 139 -4.58 1.31 -2.23
CA ALA A 139 -4.33 1.09 -3.65
C ALA A 139 -5.23 0.01 -4.26
N CYS A 140 -5.39 -1.14 -3.61
CA CYS A 140 -6.33 -2.19 -4.05
C CYS A 140 -7.73 -1.61 -4.26
N VAL A 141 -8.16 -0.80 -3.30
CA VAL A 141 -9.49 -0.22 -3.30
C VAL A 141 -9.62 0.92 -4.33
N ALA A 142 -8.60 1.75 -4.52
CA ALA A 142 -8.58 2.75 -5.58
C ALA A 142 -8.59 2.13 -6.99
N VAL A 143 -7.86 1.02 -7.19
CA VAL A 143 -7.89 0.25 -8.43
C VAL A 143 -9.29 -0.30 -8.68
N LEU A 144 -9.94 -0.84 -7.64
CA LEU A 144 -11.32 -1.31 -7.72
C LEU A 144 -12.32 -0.18 -8.05
N ASP A 145 -12.20 0.97 -7.38
CA ASP A 145 -13.07 2.13 -7.59
C ASP A 145 -12.96 2.69 -9.01
N SER A 146 -11.79 2.58 -9.67
CA SER A 146 -11.60 3.03 -11.06
C SER A 146 -12.52 2.34 -12.08
N LEU A 147 -13.09 1.19 -11.71
CA LEU A 147 -14.03 0.44 -12.54
C LEU A 147 -15.47 0.95 -12.45
N ASN A 148 -15.77 1.87 -11.52
CA ASN A 148 -17.10 2.45 -11.30
C ASN A 148 -18.20 1.38 -11.12
N LEU A 149 -17.90 0.30 -10.40
CA LEU A 149 -18.83 -0.77 -10.10
C LEU A 149 -19.68 -0.43 -8.87
N ASP A 150 -20.95 -0.83 -8.87
CA ASP A 150 -21.71 -0.89 -7.62
C ASP A 150 -21.24 -2.10 -6.81
N LEU A 151 -20.47 -1.84 -5.76
CA LEU A 151 -19.84 -2.85 -4.91
C LEU A 151 -20.78 -3.40 -3.83
N LYS A 152 -21.90 -2.73 -3.53
CA LYS A 152 -22.78 -3.14 -2.41
C LYS A 152 -23.44 -4.49 -2.64
N GLU A 153 -23.71 -4.82 -3.89
CA GLU A 153 -24.36 -6.08 -4.28
C GLU A 153 -23.35 -7.16 -4.71
N LYS A 154 -22.05 -6.88 -4.61
CA LYS A 154 -21.00 -7.78 -5.11
C LYS A 154 -20.45 -8.65 -3.99
N LYS A 155 -20.24 -9.94 -4.29
CA LYS A 155 -19.48 -10.84 -3.43
C LYS A 155 -17.99 -10.54 -3.57
N ILE A 156 -17.46 -9.76 -2.64
CA ILE A 156 -16.03 -9.41 -2.57
C ILE A 156 -15.29 -10.44 -1.71
N VAL A 157 -14.28 -11.07 -2.29
CA VAL A 157 -13.40 -12.02 -1.61
C VAL A 157 -12.00 -11.45 -1.54
N VAL A 158 -11.37 -11.51 -0.36
CA VAL A 158 -9.97 -11.16 -0.17
C VAL A 158 -9.19 -12.45 0.11
N LEU A 159 -8.24 -12.77 -0.77
CA LEU A 159 -7.37 -13.94 -0.65
C LEU A 159 -6.08 -13.57 0.08
N GLY A 160 -5.85 -14.22 1.21
CA GLY A 160 -4.72 -13.95 2.09
C GLY A 160 -5.08 -13.00 3.24
N GLN A 161 -4.52 -13.28 4.42
CA GLN A 161 -4.73 -12.51 5.66
C GLN A 161 -3.41 -11.94 6.20
N GLY A 162 -2.48 -11.58 5.31
CA GLY A 162 -1.23 -10.94 5.71
C GLY A 162 -1.44 -9.53 6.25
N GLU A 163 -0.53 -9.08 7.12
CA GLU A 163 -0.59 -7.76 7.78
C GLU A 163 -0.46 -6.58 6.80
N LEU A 164 0.18 -6.76 5.65
CA LEU A 164 0.46 -5.67 4.71
C LEU A 164 -0.63 -5.44 3.65
N VAL A 165 -1.45 -6.46 3.38
CA VAL A 165 -2.41 -6.43 2.26
C VAL A 165 -3.77 -6.95 2.70
N GLY A 166 -3.88 -8.23 3.04
CA GLY A 166 -5.16 -8.89 3.29
C GLY A 166 -5.97 -8.29 4.42
N LYS A 167 -5.42 -8.29 5.64
CA LYS A 167 -6.07 -7.72 6.84
C LYS A 167 -6.44 -6.24 6.68
N PRO A 168 -5.54 -5.34 6.24
CA PRO A 168 -5.92 -3.94 6.09
C PRO A 168 -6.90 -3.70 4.95
N THR A 169 -6.85 -4.47 3.85
CA THR A 169 -7.85 -4.36 2.77
C THR A 169 -9.24 -4.76 3.25
N MET A 170 -9.35 -5.86 3.99
CA MET A 170 -10.60 -6.29 4.61
C MET A 170 -11.19 -5.21 5.52
N ALA A 171 -10.36 -4.61 6.37
CA ALA A 171 -10.78 -3.53 7.26
C ALA A 171 -11.22 -2.29 6.49
N PHE A 172 -10.46 -1.86 5.49
CA PHE A 172 -10.78 -0.65 4.72
C PHE A 172 -12.11 -0.78 3.97
N LEU A 173 -12.36 -1.94 3.36
CA LEU A 173 -13.65 -2.24 2.71
C LEU A 173 -14.81 -2.17 3.73
N ARG A 174 -14.62 -2.70 4.95
CA ARG A 174 -15.62 -2.63 6.02
C ARG A 174 -15.89 -1.20 6.48
N LEU A 175 -14.85 -0.38 6.63
CA LEU A 175 -14.98 1.04 6.96
C LEU A 175 -15.78 1.80 5.88
N ARG A 176 -15.76 1.33 4.63
CA ARG A 176 -16.60 1.85 3.53
C ARG A 176 -18.02 1.28 3.48
N GLY A 177 -18.42 0.48 4.48
CA GLY A 177 -19.74 -0.16 4.53
C GLY A 177 -19.91 -1.36 3.59
N LEU A 178 -18.80 -1.99 3.18
CA LEU A 178 -18.81 -3.22 2.39
C LEU A 178 -18.55 -4.44 3.28
N PHE A 179 -18.96 -5.62 2.82
CA PHE A 179 -18.87 -6.86 3.60
C PHE A 179 -18.02 -7.92 2.88
N PRO A 180 -16.69 -7.73 2.82
CA PRO A 180 -15.82 -8.71 2.16
C PRO A 180 -15.68 -10.00 2.98
N ILE A 181 -15.37 -11.09 2.28
CA ILE A 181 -15.10 -12.41 2.84
C ILE A 181 -13.60 -12.66 2.77
N ALA A 182 -12.96 -12.91 3.91
CA ALA A 182 -11.57 -13.35 3.94
C ALA A 182 -11.49 -14.84 3.66
N VAL A 183 -10.57 -15.25 2.78
CA VAL A 183 -10.29 -16.65 2.48
C VAL A 183 -8.80 -16.89 2.60
N ASP A 184 -8.44 -17.95 3.32
CA ASP A 184 -7.08 -18.44 3.51
C ASP A 184 -7.00 -19.96 3.40
N ARG A 185 -5.86 -20.53 3.80
CA ARG A 185 -5.61 -21.98 3.69
C ARG A 185 -6.53 -22.81 4.58
N SER A 186 -6.92 -22.26 5.74
CA SER A 186 -7.77 -22.91 6.74
C SER A 186 -9.28 -22.73 6.50
N THR A 187 -9.66 -21.89 5.55
CA THR A 187 -11.06 -21.64 5.23
C THR A 187 -11.71 -22.89 4.61
N GLU A 188 -12.77 -23.39 5.23
CA GLU A 188 -13.60 -24.48 4.70
C GLU A 188 -14.38 -24.01 3.46
N ASN A 189 -14.59 -24.91 2.48
CA ASN A 189 -15.32 -24.63 1.24
C ASN A 189 -14.79 -23.43 0.42
N LYS A 190 -13.51 -23.09 0.58
CA LYS A 190 -12.86 -21.95 -0.09
C LYS A 190 -13.03 -21.98 -1.62
N GLU A 191 -12.99 -23.16 -2.24
CA GLU A 191 -13.17 -23.33 -3.68
C GLU A 191 -14.56 -22.82 -4.13
N THR A 192 -15.60 -23.14 -3.36
CA THR A 192 -16.96 -22.64 -3.61
C THR A 192 -17.04 -21.13 -3.41
N ILE A 193 -16.45 -20.61 -2.33
CA ILE A 193 -16.45 -19.18 -2.03
C ILE A 193 -15.78 -18.38 -3.17
N ILE A 194 -14.62 -18.85 -3.65
CA ILE A 194 -13.88 -18.24 -4.75
C ILE A 194 -14.67 -18.30 -6.06
N LYS A 195 -15.32 -19.44 -6.36
CA LYS A 195 -16.14 -19.61 -7.59
C LYS A 195 -17.41 -18.76 -7.63
N GLU A 196 -17.86 -18.26 -6.49
CA GLU A 196 -19.03 -17.38 -6.40
C GLU A 196 -18.65 -15.89 -6.39
N ALA A 197 -17.37 -15.56 -6.22
CA ALA A 197 -16.90 -14.19 -6.08
C ALA A 197 -17.14 -13.37 -7.35
N ASP A 198 -17.65 -12.14 -7.17
CA ASP A 198 -17.72 -11.15 -8.24
C ASP A 198 -16.44 -10.32 -8.33
N VAL A 199 -15.78 -10.12 -7.19
CA VAL A 199 -14.51 -9.42 -7.05
C VAL A 199 -13.58 -10.27 -6.18
N ILE A 200 -12.36 -10.48 -6.64
CA ILE A 200 -11.29 -11.09 -5.84
C ILE A 200 -10.15 -10.08 -5.72
N ILE A 201 -9.74 -9.78 -4.49
CA ILE A 201 -8.52 -9.04 -4.18
C ILE A 201 -7.50 -10.03 -3.60
N SER A 202 -6.34 -10.19 -4.23
CA SER A 202 -5.33 -11.15 -3.79
C SER A 202 -4.10 -10.47 -3.19
N GLY A 203 -3.64 -11.00 -2.06
CA GLY A 203 -2.36 -10.68 -1.43
C GLY A 203 -1.77 -11.90 -0.74
N ILE A 204 -1.73 -13.05 -1.45
CA ILE A 204 -1.23 -14.32 -0.92
C ILE A 204 0.29 -14.45 -1.05
N GLY A 205 0.91 -13.72 -1.99
CA GLY A 205 2.36 -13.75 -2.20
C GLY A 205 2.85 -15.08 -2.80
N LYS A 206 2.07 -15.66 -3.72
CA LYS A 206 2.41 -16.88 -4.44
C LYS A 206 2.11 -16.72 -5.93
N GLY A 207 3.19 -16.53 -6.69
CA GLY A 207 3.13 -16.36 -8.15
C GLY A 207 2.24 -17.37 -8.86
N LYS A 208 1.31 -16.87 -9.70
CA LYS A 208 0.44 -17.65 -10.60
C LYS A 208 -0.41 -18.73 -9.93
N HIS A 209 -0.76 -18.55 -8.65
CA HIS A 209 -1.57 -19.50 -7.91
C HIS A 209 -3.05 -19.47 -8.27
N ILE A 210 -3.60 -18.30 -8.61
CA ILE A 210 -5.01 -18.13 -8.97
C ILE A 210 -5.17 -18.36 -10.48
N THR A 211 -5.85 -19.44 -10.84
CA THR A 211 -6.06 -19.86 -12.23
C THR A 211 -7.51 -19.72 -12.68
N GLY A 212 -7.73 -19.74 -14.00
CA GLY A 212 -9.05 -19.56 -14.61
C GLY A 212 -10.13 -20.57 -14.20
N ASP A 213 -9.76 -21.80 -13.84
CA ASP A 213 -10.68 -22.85 -13.39
C ASP A 213 -11.16 -22.68 -11.94
N MET A 214 -10.43 -21.87 -11.16
CA MET A 214 -10.78 -21.56 -9.76
C MET A 214 -11.85 -20.48 -9.63
N ILE A 215 -12.06 -19.66 -10.65
CA ILE A 215 -12.78 -18.39 -10.55
C ILE A 215 -14.08 -18.38 -11.36
N LYS A 216 -15.01 -17.49 -10.97
CA LYS A 216 -16.26 -17.24 -11.69
C LYS A 216 -16.01 -16.59 -13.05
N LYS A 217 -16.78 -16.97 -14.08
CA LYS A 217 -16.82 -16.20 -15.34
C LYS A 217 -17.32 -14.78 -15.07
N GLY A 218 -16.57 -13.78 -15.54
CA GLY A 218 -16.87 -12.37 -15.36
C GLY A 218 -16.32 -11.76 -14.06
N VAL A 219 -15.55 -12.50 -13.26
CA VAL A 219 -14.94 -11.98 -12.03
C VAL A 219 -13.97 -10.82 -12.31
N VAL A 220 -13.90 -9.86 -11.39
CA VAL A 220 -12.87 -8.81 -11.36
C VAL A 220 -11.73 -9.25 -10.45
N LEU A 221 -10.50 -9.17 -10.94
CA LEU A 221 -9.30 -9.58 -10.22
C LEU A 221 -8.39 -8.38 -9.90
N ILE A 222 -8.19 -8.09 -8.61
CA ILE A 222 -7.21 -7.11 -8.13
C ILE A 222 -6.04 -7.88 -7.51
N ASP A 223 -4.92 -7.92 -8.20
CA ASP A 223 -3.71 -8.65 -7.82
C ASP A 223 -2.69 -7.70 -7.18
N ALA A 224 -2.61 -7.76 -5.85
CA ALA A 224 -1.61 -7.06 -5.05
C ALA A 224 -0.46 -7.99 -4.61
N GLY A 225 -0.50 -9.26 -5.01
CA GLY A 225 0.58 -10.21 -4.79
C GLY A 225 1.78 -9.86 -5.65
N THR A 226 2.97 -10.08 -5.07
CA THR A 226 4.22 -9.96 -5.82
C THR A 226 5.14 -11.10 -5.44
N SER A 227 5.66 -11.80 -6.44
CA SER A 227 6.68 -12.85 -6.27
C SER A 227 7.74 -12.69 -7.35
N GLU A 228 8.99 -13.03 -7.04
CA GLU A 228 10.06 -13.09 -8.03
C GLU A 228 9.96 -14.38 -8.86
N SER A 229 10.08 -14.27 -10.17
CA SER A 229 10.10 -15.39 -11.10
C SER A 229 11.06 -15.10 -12.25
N SER A 230 12.16 -15.85 -12.33
CA SER A 230 13.10 -15.83 -13.46
C SER A 230 13.48 -14.42 -13.94
N ASN A 231 13.86 -13.53 -13.02
CA ASN A 231 14.20 -12.11 -13.23
C ASN A 231 13.02 -11.17 -13.59
N SER A 232 11.78 -11.61 -13.40
CA SER A 232 10.57 -10.81 -13.55
C SER A 232 9.72 -10.85 -12.29
N LEU A 233 8.91 -9.81 -12.08
CA LEU A 233 7.91 -9.78 -11.02
C LEU A 233 6.62 -10.41 -11.58
N VAL A 234 6.07 -11.39 -10.87
CA VAL A 234 4.77 -12.00 -11.19
C VAL A 234 3.80 -11.79 -10.03
N GLY A 235 2.52 -11.72 -10.36
CA GLY A 235 1.44 -11.61 -9.39
C GLY A 235 0.90 -12.97 -8.97
N ASP A 236 -0.06 -12.96 -8.04
CA ASP A 236 -0.73 -14.17 -7.59
C ASP A 236 -1.62 -14.79 -8.69
N VAL A 237 -2.03 -14.01 -9.68
CA VAL A 237 -2.92 -14.43 -10.77
C VAL A 237 -2.11 -14.92 -11.98
N ASP A 238 -2.48 -16.10 -12.49
CA ASP A 238 -2.01 -16.55 -13.79
C ASP A 238 -2.80 -15.86 -14.91
N LEU A 239 -2.26 -14.71 -15.37
CA LEU A 239 -2.86 -13.85 -16.39
C LEU A 239 -3.30 -14.58 -17.67
N GLU A 240 -2.55 -15.59 -18.12
CA GLU A 240 -2.89 -16.29 -19.35
C GLU A 240 -4.12 -17.18 -19.13
N SER A 241 -4.16 -17.90 -18.00
CA SER A 241 -5.28 -18.79 -17.67
C SER A 241 -6.60 -18.05 -17.46
N VAL A 242 -6.57 -16.81 -16.96
CA VAL A 242 -7.79 -16.04 -16.62
C VAL A 242 -8.31 -15.18 -17.78
N LYS A 243 -7.55 -15.04 -18.87
CA LYS A 243 -7.81 -14.10 -19.98
C LYS A 243 -9.19 -14.22 -20.61
N ASN A 244 -9.72 -15.44 -20.68
CA ASN A 244 -11.04 -15.75 -21.27
C ASN A 244 -12.14 -15.95 -20.21
N VAL A 245 -11.81 -15.80 -18.92
CA VAL A 245 -12.73 -16.04 -17.80
C VAL A 245 -13.06 -14.72 -17.08
N ALA A 246 -12.04 -13.94 -16.70
CA ALA A 246 -12.22 -12.70 -15.95
C ALA A 246 -12.74 -11.56 -16.82
N SER A 247 -13.57 -10.69 -16.21
CA SER A 247 -14.01 -9.45 -16.86
C SER A 247 -12.91 -8.40 -16.85
N ALA A 248 -12.19 -8.26 -15.73
CA ALA A 248 -11.08 -7.33 -15.57
C ALA A 248 -9.97 -7.91 -14.67
N VAL A 249 -8.72 -7.51 -14.90
CA VAL A 249 -7.57 -7.85 -14.04
C VAL A 249 -6.59 -6.70 -13.91
N SER A 250 -6.06 -6.45 -12.72
CA SER A 250 -4.88 -5.59 -12.55
C SER A 250 -3.60 -6.39 -12.85
N PRO A 251 -2.76 -5.98 -13.81
CA PRO A 251 -1.58 -6.76 -14.18
C PRO A 251 -0.47 -6.62 -13.15
N VAL A 252 0.42 -7.62 -13.07
CA VAL A 252 1.66 -7.53 -12.29
C VAL A 252 2.85 -7.79 -13.21
N PRO A 253 3.77 -6.83 -13.39
CA PRO A 253 3.76 -5.47 -12.84
C PRO A 253 2.77 -4.52 -13.56
N GLY A 254 2.46 -3.39 -12.95
CA GLY A 254 1.71 -2.30 -13.59
C GLY A 254 0.29 -2.03 -13.07
N GLY A 255 -0.22 -2.89 -12.18
CA GLY A 255 -1.52 -2.76 -11.52
C GLY A 255 -1.41 -2.07 -10.16
N VAL A 256 -1.54 -2.84 -9.07
CA VAL A 256 -1.61 -2.28 -7.70
C VAL A 256 -0.32 -1.57 -7.28
N GLY A 257 0.86 -2.13 -7.58
CA GLY A 257 2.15 -1.59 -7.13
C GLY A 257 2.40 -0.10 -7.43
N PRO A 258 2.24 0.38 -8.69
CA PRO A 258 2.31 1.80 -9.01
C PRO A 258 1.33 2.68 -8.19
N VAL A 259 0.13 2.19 -7.92
CA VAL A 259 -0.91 2.90 -7.16
C VAL A 259 -0.57 2.93 -5.67
N THR A 260 0.08 1.89 -5.11
CA THR A 260 0.58 1.88 -3.73
C THR A 260 1.48 3.07 -3.45
N VAL A 261 2.40 3.39 -4.36
CA VAL A 261 3.30 4.55 -4.19
C VAL A 261 2.52 5.87 -4.25
N ALA A 262 1.51 5.95 -5.11
CA ALA A 262 0.64 7.12 -5.19
C ALA A 262 -0.15 7.34 -3.88
N MET A 263 -0.65 6.25 -3.29
CA MET A 263 -1.39 6.26 -2.03
C MET A 263 -0.50 6.60 -0.83
N LEU A 264 0.77 6.20 -0.85
CA LEU A 264 1.75 6.68 0.14
C LEU A 264 1.87 8.21 0.12
N PHE A 265 2.01 8.83 -1.06
CA PHE A 265 2.05 10.29 -1.15
C PHE A 265 0.71 10.95 -0.83
N ARG A 266 -0.41 10.25 -1.06
CA ARG A 266 -1.72 10.71 -0.59
C ARG A 266 -1.76 10.77 0.94
N ASN A 267 -1.19 9.78 1.63
CA ASN A 267 -1.06 9.82 3.08
C ASN A 267 -0.19 11.00 3.56
N VAL A 268 0.94 11.25 2.90
CA VAL A 268 1.79 12.43 3.20
C VAL A 268 1.00 13.74 3.07
N LEU A 269 0.20 13.88 2.00
CA LEU A 269 -0.67 15.03 1.82
C LEU A 269 -1.72 15.14 2.95
N ARG A 270 -2.35 14.03 3.35
CA ARG A 270 -3.33 14.02 4.45
C ARG A 270 -2.73 14.50 5.76
N VAL A 271 -1.52 14.04 6.11
CA VAL A 271 -0.79 14.52 7.28
C VAL A 271 -0.47 16.01 7.17
N ALA A 272 -0.06 16.47 5.99
CA ALA A 272 0.23 17.88 5.77
C ALA A 272 -1.02 18.78 5.93
N GLN A 273 -2.18 18.32 5.44
CA GLN A 273 -3.47 19.00 5.59
C GLN A 273 -3.91 19.03 7.07
N ALA A 274 -3.79 17.93 7.80
CA ALA A 274 -4.18 17.86 9.21
C ALA A 274 -3.38 18.84 10.10
N LYS A 275 -2.12 19.12 9.75
CA LYS A 275 -1.28 20.14 10.43
C LYS A 275 -1.77 21.57 10.21
N MET A 276 -2.59 21.84 9.19
CA MET A 276 -3.23 23.14 9.01
C MET A 276 -4.41 23.30 9.96
N THR A 277 -5.30 22.29 10.03
CA THR A 277 -6.49 22.32 10.88
C THR A 277 -6.13 22.51 12.36
N LYS A 278 -5.08 21.83 12.85
CA LYS A 278 -4.60 21.98 14.24
C LYS A 278 -3.99 23.35 14.58
N LYS A 279 -3.70 24.20 13.59
CA LYS A 279 -3.20 25.57 13.83
C LYS A 279 -4.32 26.59 13.94
N ASP A 280 -5.52 26.23 13.46
CA ASP A 280 -6.71 27.08 13.46
C ASP A 280 -7.63 26.80 14.68
N GLU A 281 -7.29 25.79 15.50
CA GLU A 281 -7.90 25.47 16.81
C GLU A 281 -7.06 26.02 17.97
#